data_AF-A0A3D2XD50-F1
#
_entry.id   AF-A0A3D2XD50-F1
#
_cell.length_a   1.000
_cell.length_b   1.000
_cell.length_c   1.000
_cell.angle_alpha   90.00
_cell.angle_beta   90.00
_cell.angle_gamma   90.00
#
_symmetry.space_group_name_H-M   'P 1'
#
loop_
_entity.id
_entity.type
_entity.pdbx_description
1 polymer ?
#
loop_
_entity_poly.entity_id
_entity_poly.type
_entity_poly.pdbx_seq_one_letter_code
_entity_poly.pdbx_strand_id
1 'polypeptide(L)'
;MNRIKLTLPEFFHFSTELVIRITDLNYGGHVGNDVFLSLIHESRQQYLLSLGYKELSFAGVGLIMADVALEYKRELNHMDRIRISVAAADLDKLGFDLYYKIELLTDDGWALA
;
A
#
# COMPACT_ATOMS: atom_id res chain seq x y z
N MET A 1 -23.52 -8.19 0.01
CA MET A 1 -22.56 -8.23 1.14
C MET A 1 -22.12 -6.80 1.41
N ASN A 2 -22.09 -6.34 2.66
CA ASN A 2 -21.66 -4.98 2.97
C ASN A 2 -20.17 -4.84 2.62
N ARG A 3 -19.85 -3.94 1.69
CA ARG A 3 -18.46 -3.61 1.34
C ARG A 3 -17.90 -2.69 2.42
N ILE A 4 -16.69 -2.98 2.88
CA ILE A 4 -15.90 -2.04 3.69
C ILE A 4 -15.67 -0.79 2.84
N LYS A 5 -15.78 0.39 3.45
CA LYS A 5 -15.42 1.67 2.85
C LYS A 5 -14.34 2.29 3.70
N LEU A 6 -13.16 2.50 3.11
CA LEU A 6 -12.07 3.16 3.81
C LEU A 6 -12.16 4.67 3.61
N THR A 7 -12.02 5.41 4.70
CA THR A 7 -11.84 6.86 4.65
C THR A 7 -10.34 7.13 4.60
N LEU A 8 -9.88 7.69 3.49
CA LEU A 8 -8.46 8.03 3.32
C LEU A 8 -8.19 9.46 3.82
N PRO A 9 -6.97 9.74 4.32
CA PRO A 9 -6.56 11.10 4.63
C PRO A 9 -6.48 11.96 3.36
N GLU A 10 -6.65 13.27 3.52
CA GLU A 10 -6.57 14.22 2.40
C GLU A 10 -5.15 14.35 1.82
N PHE A 11 -4.13 14.15 2.66
CA PHE A 11 -2.74 14.38 2.31
C PHE A 11 -1.88 13.14 2.51
N PHE A 12 -1.09 12.83 1.48
CA PHE A 12 -0.07 11.78 1.50
C PHE A 12 1.30 12.44 1.29
N HIS A 13 2.21 12.24 2.23
CA HIS A 13 3.52 12.91 2.24
C HIS A 13 4.62 12.05 1.58
N PHE A 14 4.31 10.80 1.25
CA PHE A 14 5.20 9.88 0.58
C PHE A 14 4.46 9.11 -0.52
N SER A 15 5.15 8.82 -1.61
CA SER A 15 4.68 7.88 -2.63
C SER A 15 5.84 7.17 -3.28
N THR A 16 5.62 5.92 -3.69
CA THR A 16 6.54 5.17 -4.55
C THR A 16 5.81 4.59 -5.75
N GLU A 17 6.56 4.28 -6.81
CA GLU A 17 6.04 3.62 -8.01
C GLU A 17 6.57 2.19 -8.11
N LEU A 18 5.69 1.23 -8.36
CA LEU A 18 6.01 -0.17 -8.60
C LEU A 18 5.46 -0.62 -9.95
N VAL A 19 6.04 -1.68 -10.50
CA VAL A 19 5.54 -2.35 -11.70
C VAL A 19 5.07 -3.75 -11.32
N ILE A 20 3.85 -4.10 -11.71
CA ILE A 20 3.29 -5.43 -11.47
C ILE A 20 4.07 -6.48 -12.25
N ARG A 21 4.59 -7.48 -11.51
CA ARG A 21 5.43 -8.56 -12.04
C ARG A 21 4.57 -9.74 -12.46
N ILE A 22 5.14 -10.61 -13.29
CA ILE A 22 4.46 -11.85 -13.69
C ILE A 22 4.12 -12.75 -12.48
N THR A 23 4.92 -12.70 -11.42
CA THR A 23 4.72 -13.46 -10.18
C THR A 23 3.64 -12.88 -9.28
N ASP A 24 3.15 -11.68 -9.58
CA ASP A 24 2.10 -11.01 -8.80
C ASP A 24 0.69 -11.47 -9.27
N LEU A 25 0.61 -12.18 -10.40
CA LEU A 25 -0.63 -12.67 -10.98
C LEU A 25 -1.07 -14.00 -10.37
N ASN A 26 -2.38 -14.18 -10.24
CA ASN A 26 -3.00 -15.45 -9.88
C ASN A 26 -3.48 -16.21 -11.14
N TYR A 27 -4.13 -17.37 -10.93
CA TYR A 27 -4.65 -18.21 -12.03
C TYR A 27 -5.74 -17.54 -12.88
N GLY A 28 -6.33 -16.43 -12.40
CA GLY A 28 -7.31 -15.61 -13.11
C GLY A 28 -6.69 -14.60 -14.09
N GLY A 29 -5.36 -14.47 -14.11
CA GLY A 29 -4.66 -13.58 -15.04
C GLY A 29 -4.54 -12.12 -14.57
N HIS A 30 -4.98 -11.81 -13.35
CA HIS A 30 -4.82 -10.51 -12.69
C HIS A 30 -4.09 -10.69 -11.35
N VAL A 31 -3.73 -9.58 -10.69
CA VAL A 31 -3.03 -9.60 -9.40
C VAL A 31 -3.82 -10.39 -8.34
N GLY A 32 -3.11 -11.24 -7.59
CA GLY A 32 -3.66 -11.98 -6.45
C GLY A 32 -4.11 -11.06 -5.32
N ASN A 33 -5.18 -11.41 -4.61
CA ASN A 33 -5.67 -10.60 -3.49
C ASN A 33 -4.65 -10.48 -2.35
N ASP A 34 -3.91 -11.55 -2.08
CA ASP A 34 -2.80 -11.61 -1.12
C ASP A 34 -1.62 -10.73 -1.54
N VAL A 35 -1.38 -10.60 -2.85
CA VAL A 35 -0.25 -9.81 -3.37
C VAL A 35 -0.37 -8.34 -3.04
N PHE A 36 -1.58 -7.81 -2.88
CA PHE A 36 -1.78 -6.44 -2.39
C PHE A 36 -1.10 -6.21 -1.03
N LEU A 37 -1.09 -7.21 -0.13
CA LEU A 37 -0.36 -7.11 1.14
C LEU A 37 1.15 -6.99 0.93
N SER A 38 1.70 -7.74 -0.02
CA SER A 38 3.11 -7.67 -0.40
C SER A 38 3.47 -6.31 -1.01
N LEU A 39 2.61 -5.76 -1.88
CA LEU A 39 2.81 -4.45 -2.51
C LEU A 39 2.80 -3.32 -1.48
N ILE A 40 1.83 -3.30 -0.55
CA ILE A 40 1.81 -2.28 0.51
C ILE A 40 2.97 -2.48 1.48
N HIS A 41 3.42 -3.70 1.75
CA HIS A 41 4.58 -3.95 2.61
C HIS A 41 5.86 -3.41 2.01
N GLU A 42 6.07 -3.59 0.70
CA GLU A 42 7.18 -2.96 -0.03
C GLU A 42 7.11 -1.44 0.09
N SER A 43 5.94 -0.84 -0.15
CA SER A 43 5.77 0.62 -0.01
C SER A 43 6.02 1.11 1.42
N ARG A 44 5.67 0.31 2.44
CA ARG A 44 5.95 0.59 3.86
C ARG A 44 7.45 0.58 4.14
N GLN A 45 8.19 -0.41 3.63
CA GLN A 45 9.65 -0.44 3.78
C GLN A 45 10.26 0.81 3.18
N GLN A 46 9.86 1.17 1.95
CA GLN A 46 10.38 2.36 1.29
C GLN A 46 10.01 3.66 2.02
N TYR A 47 8.79 3.76 2.56
CA TYR A 47 8.36 4.89 3.39
C TYR A 47 9.22 5.01 4.65
N LEU A 48 9.40 3.92 5.41
CA LEU A 48 10.23 3.94 6.61
C LEU A 48 11.69 4.28 6.29
N LEU A 49 12.24 3.72 5.23
CA LEU A 49 13.61 4.03 4.77
C LEU A 49 13.77 5.50 4.40
N SER A 50 12.75 6.11 3.77
CA SER A 50 12.77 7.54 3.45
C SER A 50 12.86 8.44 4.68
N LEU A 51 12.41 7.95 5.84
CA LEU A 51 12.51 8.61 7.14
C LEU A 51 13.75 8.20 7.93
N GLY A 52 14.63 7.36 7.37
CA GLY A 52 15.83 6.84 8.04
C GLY A 52 15.56 5.67 8.99
N TYR A 53 14.38 5.04 8.92
CA TYR A 53 14.00 3.90 9.76
C TYR A 53 13.95 2.58 9.01
N LYS A 54 13.98 1.47 9.77
CA LYS A 54 13.68 0.12 9.30
C LYS A 54 12.57 -0.47 10.16
N GLU A 55 11.75 -1.36 9.63
CA GLU A 55 10.62 -1.91 10.39
C GLU A 55 11.06 -2.64 11.68
N LEU A 56 12.15 -3.40 11.63
CA LEU A 56 12.72 -4.09 12.81
C LEU A 56 13.60 -3.19 13.70
N SER A 57 13.83 -1.93 13.31
CA SER A 57 14.67 -0.99 14.04
C SER A 57 14.13 0.44 13.86
N PHE A 58 12.88 0.61 14.25
CA PHE A 58 12.17 1.87 14.25
C PHE A 58 12.41 2.58 15.58
N ALA A 59 13.29 3.59 15.59
CA ALA A 59 13.63 4.38 16.77
C ALA A 59 14.00 3.53 18.02
N GLY A 60 14.68 2.40 17.82
CA GLY A 60 15.10 1.49 18.90
C GLY A 60 14.13 0.37 19.24
N VAL A 61 12.97 0.29 18.59
CA VAL A 61 12.00 -0.82 18.72
C VAL A 61 11.71 -1.48 17.37
N GLY A 62 11.00 -2.61 17.37
CA GLY A 62 10.45 -3.20 16.15
C GLY A 62 8.97 -2.85 15.99
N LEU A 63 8.51 -2.72 14.75
CA LEU A 63 7.09 -2.59 14.41
C LEU A 63 6.49 -3.98 14.09
N ILE A 64 5.23 -4.17 14.45
CA ILE A 64 4.44 -5.37 14.12
C ILE A 64 3.09 -4.88 13.57
N MET A 65 2.65 -5.43 12.44
CA MET A 65 1.33 -5.17 11.88
C MET A 65 0.27 -5.96 12.64
N ALA A 66 -0.64 -5.28 13.34
CA ALA A 66 -1.67 -5.91 14.14
C ALA A 66 -2.86 -6.41 13.29
N ASP A 67 -3.31 -5.59 12.34
CA ASP A 67 -4.37 -5.92 11.40
C ASP A 67 -4.18 -5.19 10.05
N VAL A 68 -5.11 -5.45 9.12
CA VAL A 68 -5.16 -4.78 7.83
C VAL A 68 -6.58 -4.84 7.26
N ALA A 69 -7.03 -3.74 6.66
CA ALA A 69 -8.25 -3.67 5.86
C ALA A 69 -7.91 -3.24 4.43
N LEU A 70 -8.46 -3.94 3.44
CA LEU A 70 -8.28 -3.66 2.02
C LEU A 70 -9.64 -3.42 1.35
N GLU A 71 -9.77 -2.31 0.63
CA GLU A 71 -10.91 -2.02 -0.23
C GLU A 71 -10.45 -2.00 -1.69
N TYR A 72 -10.75 -3.06 -2.45
CA TYR A 72 -10.38 -3.20 -3.85
C TYR A 72 -11.30 -2.37 -4.76
N LYS A 73 -10.72 -1.54 -5.63
CA LYS A 73 -11.47 -0.68 -6.56
C LYS A 73 -11.31 -1.12 -8.02
N ARG A 74 -10.14 -1.65 -8.38
CA ARG A 74 -9.81 -2.08 -9.74
C ARG A 74 -8.88 -3.29 -9.73
N GLU A 75 -8.98 -4.11 -10.77
CA GLU A 75 -8.01 -5.17 -11.04
C GLU A 75 -6.70 -4.57 -11.58
N LEU A 76 -5.58 -5.22 -11.26
CA LEU A 76 -4.25 -4.90 -11.77
C LEU A 76 -3.72 -6.07 -12.58
N ASN A 77 -2.96 -5.79 -13.63
CA ASN A 77 -2.46 -6.74 -14.61
C ASN A 77 -0.93 -6.64 -14.76
N HIS A 78 -0.35 -7.62 -15.44
CA HIS A 78 1.08 -7.62 -15.73
C HIS A 78 1.54 -6.33 -16.41
N MET A 79 2.67 -5.78 -15.98
CA MET A 79 3.26 -4.53 -16.48
C MET A 79 2.49 -3.24 -16.14
N ASP A 80 1.38 -3.34 -15.39
CA ASP A 80 0.74 -2.15 -14.84
C ASP A 80 1.75 -1.38 -13.97
N ARG A 81 1.81 -0.07 -14.20
CA ARG A 81 2.57 0.85 -13.35
C ARG A 81 1.63 1.41 -12.30
N ILE A 82 1.95 1.16 -11.04
CA ILE A 82 1.16 1.64 -9.91
C ILE A 82 1.95 2.65 -9.09
N ARG A 83 1.23 3.61 -8.51
CA ARG A 83 1.72 4.49 -7.47
C ARG A 83 1.07 4.10 -6.16
N ILE A 84 1.88 3.90 -5.14
CA ILE A 84 1.41 3.65 -3.78
C ILE A 84 1.79 4.86 -2.93
N SER A 85 0.79 5.62 -2.53
CA SER A 85 0.94 6.73 -1.60
C SER A 85 0.75 6.24 -0.16
N VAL A 86 1.62 6.68 0.75
CA VAL A 86 1.63 6.27 2.16
C VAL A 86 1.48 7.49 3.07
N ALA A 87 0.62 7.38 4.07
CA ALA A 87 0.44 8.37 5.13
C ALA A 87 0.34 7.69 6.49
N ALA A 88 1.07 8.21 7.47
CA ALA A 88 0.85 7.85 8.87
C ALA A 88 -0.21 8.78 9.48
N ALA A 89 -1.18 8.21 10.19
CA ALA A 89 -2.17 8.97 10.95
C ALA A 89 -2.52 8.24 12.26
N ASP A 90 -3.43 8.83 13.03
CA ASP A 90 -4.01 8.21 14.24
C ASP A 90 -2.96 7.71 15.26
N LEU A 91 -1.92 8.54 15.49
CA LEU A 91 -0.84 8.21 16.42
C LEU A 91 -1.37 8.13 17.87
N ASP A 92 -1.08 7.00 18.51
CA ASP A 92 -1.31 6.74 19.93
C ASP A 92 0.00 6.32 20.62
N LYS A 93 -0.04 6.17 21.93
CA LYS A 93 1.03 5.67 22.80
C LYS A 93 1.57 4.31 22.38
N LEU A 94 0.74 3.45 21.78
CA LEU A 94 1.12 2.06 21.46
C LEU A 94 1.30 1.80 19.96
N GLY A 95 0.95 2.75 19.09
CA GLY A 95 0.97 2.52 17.65
C GLY A 95 0.45 3.69 16.85
N PHE A 96 0.27 3.46 15.56
CA PHE A 96 -0.26 4.40 14.58
C PHE A 96 -0.76 3.61 13.38
N ASP A 97 -1.60 4.25 12.58
CA ASP A 97 -2.11 3.65 11.35
C ASP A 97 -1.28 4.11 10.15
N LEU A 98 -1.10 3.18 9.20
CA LEU A 98 -0.58 3.49 7.88
C LEU A 98 -1.69 3.34 6.85
N TYR A 99 -2.00 4.44 6.18
CA TYR A 99 -2.95 4.49 5.08
C TYR A 99 -2.18 4.32 3.77
N TYR A 100 -2.74 3.49 2.89
CA TYR A 100 -2.19 3.23 1.56
C TYR A 100 -3.24 3.60 0.51
N LYS A 101 -2.84 4.38 -0.49
CA LYS A 101 -3.64 4.67 -1.67
C LYS A 101 -2.91 4.15 -2.90
N ILE A 102 -3.48 3.14 -3.55
CA ILE A 102 -2.91 2.54 -4.77
C ILE A 102 -3.63 3.14 -5.97
N GLU A 103 -2.85 3.64 -6.91
CA GLU A 103 -3.35 4.24 -8.15
C GLU A 103 -2.65 3.58 -9.34
N LEU A 104 -3.42 3.18 -10.35
CA LEU A 104 -2.94 2.67 -11.63
C LEU A 104 -2.69 3.84 -12.58
N LEU A 105 -1.56 3.84 -13.29
CA LEU A 105 -1.32 4.75 -14.39
C LEU A 105 -2.15 4.34 -15.61
N THR A 106 -3.03 5.23 -16.06
CA THR A 106 -3.83 5.10 -17.28
C THR A 106 -3.49 6.23 -18.25
N ASP A 107 -4.10 6.21 -19.45
CA ASP A 107 -3.96 7.29 -20.44
C ASP A 107 -4.44 8.66 -19.90
N ASP A 108 -5.43 8.64 -19.00
CA ASP A 108 -6.00 9.84 -18.36
C ASP A 108 -5.29 10.23 -17.05
N GLY A 109 -4.21 9.53 -16.69
CA GLY A 109 -3.42 9.77 -15.48
C GLY A 109 -3.61 8.69 -14.40
N TRP A 110 -3.51 9.08 -13.13
CA TRP A 110 -3.57 8.14 -12.01
C TRP A 110 -5.03 7.86 -11.61
N ALA A 111 -5.44 6.61 -11.68
CA ALA A 111 -6.78 6.15 -11.32
C ALA A 111 -6.73 5.21 -10.12
N LEU A 112 -7.64 5.39 -9.15
CA LEU A 112 -7.70 4.54 -7.95
C LEU A 112 -7.88 3.06 -8.31
N ALA A 113 -7.06 2.20 -7.69
CA ALA A 113 -7.06 0.75 -7.87
C ALA A 113 -7.30 0.00 -6.55
#